data_AF-A0A9R1AHD9-F1
#
_entry.id   AF-A0A9R1AHD9-F1
#
_cell.length_a   1.000
_cell.length_b   1.000
_cell.length_c   1.000
_cell.angle_alpha   90.00
_cell.angle_beta   90.00
_cell.angle_gamma   90.00
#
_symmetry.space_group_name_H-M   'P 1'
#
loop_
_entity.id
_entity.type
_entity.pdbx_description
1 polymer ?
#
loop_
_entity_poly.entity_id
_entity_poly.type
_entity_poly.pdbx_seq_one_letter_code
_entity_poly.pdbx_strand_id
1 'polypeptide(L)'
;MAVRLQNLSCKYLRLAGVQCAGKPHFWLNADGSYQEEGQKTVKGKIWDKPIVKLLSPVLSLPTPNKMTNQCGEEAINMVNRPDYLEQRTTQKLLLVGSGTSTILKQAKFSYKSKPFSVDECEDLKLIIQSNIYRYIGILLEGRERFEEEVLADRRKLCQHDPSSSGRPESGFCDEEVTEYSIVPRLKAFSDWILKAMALGNLEDIFPAASREYAPLVEELWKDPAIQATYRRRNELPFLPSAASYFLDRVVDISRTEYELCDIDILYADGITSSDGLASTDISFPQLALDVRVADELDPQDTLLRYQLIRINNKGLRENSKWLQMFDDVSLVIFCVAVSDYDEYYEDANGTVVNKMIESRQLFESIALHPTFEQMNFLLLLTKFDLLEQKIGKSPLTACDWFAEFTPLVSRNLIDGTSRSKRGSHNGASLAQMAAHYIGTKFKRLFHSLTERKLYVSYVNALDQQSVCSAIRYGREIVKWEEEKPVFGSSETVYSGDEPSSYSH
;
A
#
# COMPACT_ATOMS: atom_id res chain seq x y z
N MET A 1 16.10 13.86 -24.95
CA MET A 1 16.51 13.84 -23.52
C MET A 1 17.61 12.81 -23.37
N ALA A 2 18.80 13.19 -22.89
CA ALA A 2 19.92 12.28 -22.70
C ALA A 2 19.95 11.81 -21.24
N VAL A 3 20.08 10.51 -21.00
CA VAL A 3 20.07 9.93 -19.65
C VAL A 3 21.52 9.75 -19.19
N ARG A 4 21.84 10.27 -18.00
CA ARG A 4 23.15 10.08 -17.36
C ARG A 4 23.20 8.67 -16.77
N LEU A 5 23.94 7.77 -17.41
CA LEU A 5 24.10 6.39 -16.95
C LEU A 5 25.11 6.34 -15.79
N GLN A 6 24.66 6.64 -14.57
CA GLN A 6 25.54 6.55 -13.39
C GLN A 6 25.67 5.13 -12.83
N ASN A 7 24.77 4.19 -13.15
CA ASN A 7 24.74 2.85 -12.52
C ASN A 7 24.53 1.64 -13.45
N LEU A 8 24.66 1.77 -14.79
CA LEU A 8 24.85 0.57 -15.61
C LEU A 8 26.33 0.18 -15.55
N SER A 9 26.62 -0.91 -14.83
CA SER A 9 27.99 -1.38 -14.59
C SER A 9 28.81 -1.43 -15.88
N CYS A 10 30.06 -0.97 -15.80
CA CYS A 10 31.07 -1.00 -16.86
C CYS A 10 31.20 -2.39 -17.55
N LYS A 11 30.70 -3.46 -16.90
CA LYS A 11 30.54 -4.81 -17.47
C LYS A 11 29.62 -4.85 -18.69
N TYR A 12 28.53 -4.07 -18.73
CA TYR A 12 27.56 -4.07 -19.85
C TYR A 12 28.15 -3.46 -21.13
N LEU A 13 28.90 -2.37 -20.99
CA LEU A 13 29.60 -1.74 -22.12
C LEU A 13 30.74 -2.60 -22.67
N ARG A 14 31.45 -3.35 -21.80
CA ARG A 14 32.44 -4.35 -22.25
C ARG A 14 31.79 -5.52 -23.00
N LEU A 15 30.63 -6.00 -22.54
CA LEU A 15 29.86 -7.04 -23.24
C LEU A 15 29.40 -6.58 -24.63
N ALA A 16 29.13 -5.29 -24.81
CA ALA A 16 28.85 -4.68 -26.11
C ALA A 16 30.11 -4.38 -26.95
N GLY A 17 31.30 -4.85 -26.54
CA GLY A 17 32.56 -4.68 -27.27
C GLY A 17 33.15 -3.27 -27.20
N VAL A 18 32.77 -2.45 -26.21
CA VAL A 18 33.31 -1.10 -26.02
C VAL A 18 34.53 -1.17 -25.09
N GLN A 19 35.70 -0.74 -25.58
CA GLN A 19 36.91 -0.65 -24.76
C GLN A 19 36.74 0.46 -23.72
N CYS A 20 36.55 0.06 -22.47
CA CYS A 20 36.46 0.96 -21.34
C CYS A 20 37.84 1.06 -20.68
N ALA A 21 38.64 2.06 -21.06
CA ALA A 21 39.86 2.42 -20.34
C ALA A 21 39.52 3.49 -19.29
N GLY A 22 39.72 3.19 -17.99
CA GLY A 22 39.43 4.09 -16.87
C GLY A 22 38.00 4.06 -16.33
N LYS A 23 37.59 5.13 -15.62
CA LYS A 23 36.20 5.42 -15.18
C LYS A 23 35.55 6.53 -16.04
N PRO A 24 35.37 6.38 -17.36
CA PRO A 24 34.70 7.40 -18.14
C PRO A 24 33.17 7.35 -17.92
N HIS A 25 32.55 8.54 -17.86
CA HIS A 25 31.10 8.70 -17.84
C HIS A 25 30.58 8.80 -19.28
N PHE A 26 29.48 8.09 -19.59
CA PHE A 26 28.86 8.12 -20.92
C PHE A 26 27.45 8.72 -20.85
N TRP A 27 27.12 9.53 -21.86
CA TRP A 27 25.79 10.05 -22.13
C TRP A 27 25.12 9.18 -23.19
N LEU A 28 23.90 8.71 -22.90
CA LEU A 28 23.08 7.99 -23.86
C LEU A 28 21.92 8.87 -24.33
N ASN A 29 21.83 9.10 -25.63
CA ASN A 29 20.73 9.81 -26.25
C ASN A 29 19.56 8.87 -26.54
N ALA A 30 18.36 9.43 -26.65
CA ALA A 30 17.13 8.68 -26.91
C ALA A 30 17.14 7.87 -28.23
N ASP A 31 18.00 8.24 -29.19
CA ASP A 31 18.20 7.51 -30.45
C ASP A 31 19.16 6.31 -30.33
N GLY A 32 19.69 6.06 -29.13
CA GLY A 32 20.68 5.01 -28.85
C GLY A 32 22.12 5.37 -29.11
N SER A 33 22.40 6.61 -29.50
CA SER A 33 23.77 7.09 -29.65
C SER A 33 24.38 7.37 -28.28
N TYR A 34 25.64 6.95 -28.08
CA TYR A 34 26.37 7.26 -26.85
C TYR A 34 27.61 8.11 -27.09
N GLN A 35 27.91 8.96 -26.11
CA GLN A 35 29.00 9.93 -26.11
C GLN A 35 29.74 9.86 -24.78
N GLU A 36 31.04 10.14 -24.79
CA GLU A 36 31.85 10.21 -23.57
C GLU A 36 31.79 11.65 -23.01
N GLU A 37 31.63 11.79 -21.69
CA GLU A 37 31.48 13.10 -21.03
C GLU A 37 32.70 13.98 -21.32
N GLY A 38 32.48 15.09 -22.04
CA GLY A 38 33.52 16.03 -22.46
C GLY A 38 33.94 15.97 -23.94
N GLN A 39 33.47 14.99 -24.73
CA GLN A 39 33.69 14.93 -26.18
C GLN A 39 32.38 15.07 -26.96
N LYS A 40 32.36 15.93 -28.00
CA LYS A 40 31.19 16.12 -28.90
C LYS A 40 31.08 15.05 -30.00
N THR A 41 31.95 14.06 -30.02
CA THR A 41 31.98 13.00 -31.05
C THR A 41 31.16 11.79 -30.60
N VAL A 42 30.12 11.47 -31.38
CA VAL A 42 29.29 10.27 -31.19
C VAL A 42 30.12 9.03 -31.50
N LYS A 43 30.25 8.10 -30.54
CA LYS A 43 31.08 6.89 -30.70
C LYS A 43 30.35 5.71 -31.33
N GLY A 44 29.02 5.73 -31.39
CA GLY A 44 28.22 4.72 -32.09
C GLY A 44 26.80 4.60 -31.54
N LYS A 45 26.01 3.69 -32.11
CA LYS A 45 24.65 3.34 -31.66
C LYS A 45 24.65 1.99 -30.96
N ILE A 46 24.21 1.96 -29.70
CA ILE A 46 24.24 0.75 -28.87
C ILE A 46 23.16 -0.24 -29.31
N TRP A 47 21.99 0.24 -29.70
CA TRP A 47 20.85 -0.60 -30.10
C TRP A 47 21.06 -1.35 -31.42
N ASP A 48 22.01 -0.92 -32.24
CA ASP A 48 22.29 -1.56 -33.53
C ASP A 48 23.22 -2.78 -33.38
N LYS A 49 23.78 -3.02 -32.17
CA LYS A 49 24.66 -4.16 -31.91
C LYS A 49 23.85 -5.43 -31.61
N PRO A 50 24.15 -6.57 -32.28
CA PRO A 50 23.36 -7.80 -32.17
C PRO A 50 23.34 -8.38 -30.75
N ILE A 51 24.41 -8.21 -29.98
CA ILE A 51 24.51 -8.66 -28.58
C ILE A 51 23.54 -7.92 -27.65
N VAL A 52 23.28 -6.63 -27.92
CA VAL A 52 22.36 -5.81 -27.10
C VAL A 52 20.90 -6.15 -27.39
N LYS A 53 20.58 -6.48 -28.64
CA LYS A 53 19.24 -6.97 -29.03
C LYS A 53 18.90 -8.31 -28.37
N LEU A 54 19.89 -9.17 -28.14
CA LEU A 54 19.70 -10.46 -27.46
C LEU A 54 19.47 -10.31 -25.95
N LEU A 55 20.08 -9.31 -25.31
CA LEU A 55 20.00 -9.08 -23.85
C LEU A 55 18.87 -8.13 -23.44
N SER A 56 18.25 -7.44 -24.40
CA SER A 56 17.13 -6.51 -24.18
C SER A 56 15.92 -7.10 -23.42
N PRO A 57 15.47 -8.34 -23.69
CA PRO A 57 14.32 -8.92 -22.98
C PRO A 57 14.65 -9.31 -21.53
N VAL A 58 15.92 -9.68 -21.27
CA VAL A 58 16.40 -10.16 -19.97
C VAL A 58 16.59 -9.01 -18.97
N LEU A 59 16.74 -7.78 -19.46
CA LEU A 59 17.08 -6.60 -18.66
C LEU A 59 15.96 -5.55 -18.58
N SER A 60 14.78 -5.85 -19.13
CA SER A 60 13.58 -4.99 -19.06
C SER A 60 13.84 -3.53 -19.48
N LEU A 61 14.72 -3.30 -20.45
CA LEU A 61 15.01 -1.95 -20.96
C LEU A 61 13.97 -1.55 -22.01
N PRO A 62 13.48 -0.29 -22.00
CA PRO A 62 12.55 0.21 -23.00
C PRO A 62 13.28 0.37 -24.35
N THR A 63 12.92 -0.45 -25.33
CA THR A 63 13.37 -0.29 -26.72
C THR A 63 12.39 0.58 -27.51
N PRO A 64 12.85 1.61 -28.23
CA PRO A 64 11.98 2.41 -29.08
C PRO A 64 11.61 1.62 -30.35
N ASN A 65 10.31 1.34 -30.54
CA ASN A 65 9.76 0.80 -31.78
C ASN A 65 9.97 1.81 -32.92
N LYS A 66 10.72 1.42 -33.96
CA LYS A 66 10.72 2.15 -35.23
C LYS A 66 9.63 1.59 -36.13
N MET A 67 8.55 2.35 -36.31
CA MET A 67 7.72 2.26 -37.51
C MET A 67 8.32 3.18 -38.59
N THR A 68 8.74 2.62 -39.72
CA THR A 68 8.79 3.32 -41.00
C THR A 68 8.49 2.33 -42.12
N ASN A 69 7.42 2.61 -42.85
CA ASN A 69 6.94 1.92 -44.05
C ASN A 69 8.04 1.67 -45.08
N GLN A 70 8.03 0.48 -45.70
CA GLN A 70 8.24 0.35 -47.14
C GLN A 70 7.62 -0.96 -47.67
N CYS A 71 6.89 -0.78 -48.77
CA CYS A 71 6.20 -1.76 -49.59
C CYS A 71 7.18 -2.66 -50.34
N GLY A 72 6.88 -3.96 -50.45
CA GLY A 72 7.59 -4.93 -51.30
C GLY A 72 7.08 -6.35 -51.07
N GLU A 73 6.58 -6.97 -52.14
CA GLU A 73 5.85 -8.23 -52.21
C GLU A 73 6.62 -9.51 -51.83
N GLU A 74 5.79 -10.53 -51.55
CA GLU A 74 5.99 -11.97 -51.74
C GLU A 74 6.49 -12.91 -50.61
N ALA A 75 5.51 -13.74 -50.20
CA ALA A 75 5.58 -15.15 -49.81
C ALA A 75 6.35 -15.56 -48.53
N ILE A 76 5.59 -15.92 -47.48
CA ILE A 76 5.28 -17.32 -47.10
C ILE A 76 4.39 -17.30 -45.85
N ASN A 77 3.17 -17.84 -46.00
CA ASN A 77 2.28 -18.19 -44.90
C ASN A 77 2.83 -19.42 -44.15
N MET A 78 3.05 -19.29 -42.85
CA MET A 78 2.33 -20.06 -41.80
C MET A 78 3.02 -19.85 -40.44
N VAL A 79 2.17 -19.62 -39.42
CA VAL A 79 2.52 -19.42 -38.00
C VAL A 79 3.10 -18.05 -37.66
N ASN A 80 2.29 -17.00 -37.78
CA ASN A 80 2.42 -15.80 -36.96
C ASN A 80 1.02 -15.37 -36.51
N ARG A 81 0.67 -15.72 -35.27
CA ARG A 81 -0.44 -15.08 -34.57
C ARG A 81 0.10 -13.67 -34.20
N PRO A 82 -0.49 -12.57 -34.68
CA PRO A 82 0.11 -11.26 -34.45
C PRO A 82 -0.11 -10.80 -33.00
N ASP A 83 0.98 -10.49 -32.29
CA ASP A 83 1.00 -9.94 -30.92
C ASP A 83 0.17 -8.66 -30.73
N TYR A 84 -0.27 -8.01 -31.83
CA TYR A 84 -1.15 -6.83 -31.80
C TYR A 84 -2.54 -7.10 -31.21
N LEU A 85 -3.03 -8.35 -31.22
CA LEU A 85 -4.31 -8.72 -30.61
C LEU A 85 -4.24 -8.84 -29.07
N GLU A 86 -3.07 -9.10 -28.49
CA GLU A 86 -2.91 -9.21 -27.03
C GLU A 86 -2.95 -7.84 -26.33
N GLN A 87 -2.55 -6.76 -27.00
CA GLN A 87 -2.60 -5.41 -26.44
C GLN A 87 -4.01 -4.82 -26.35
N ARG A 88 -4.99 -5.32 -27.11
CA ARG A 88 -6.39 -4.83 -27.08
C ARG A 88 -7.30 -5.53 -26.07
N THR A 89 -6.80 -6.52 -25.33
CA THR A 89 -7.64 -7.37 -24.44
C THR A 89 -7.25 -7.29 -22.96
N THR A 90 -6.28 -6.45 -22.60
CA THR A 90 -5.83 -6.31 -21.21
C THR A 90 -6.39 -5.04 -20.56
N GLN A 91 -7.25 -5.19 -19.56
CA GLN A 91 -7.84 -4.10 -18.79
C GLN A 91 -6.96 -3.80 -17.56
N LYS A 92 -6.46 -2.58 -17.43
CA LYS A 92 -5.55 -2.21 -16.34
C LYS A 92 -6.31 -1.55 -15.19
N LEU A 93 -6.13 -2.09 -13.99
CA LEU A 93 -6.72 -1.59 -12.74
C LEU A 93 -5.61 -0.98 -11.89
N LEU A 94 -5.73 0.31 -11.57
CA LEU A 94 -4.70 1.06 -10.86
C LEU A 94 -5.02 1.15 -9.37
N LEU A 95 -4.17 0.61 -8.53
CA LEU A 95 -4.34 0.55 -7.08
C LEU A 95 -3.45 1.60 -6.38
N VAL A 96 -4.08 2.54 -5.69
CA VAL A 96 -3.40 3.68 -5.04
C VAL A 96 -3.97 3.90 -3.63
N GLY A 97 -3.16 4.36 -2.67
CA GLY A 97 -3.63 4.68 -1.31
C GLY A 97 -3.17 3.69 -0.24
N SER A 98 -3.94 3.54 0.84
CA SER A 98 -3.56 2.80 2.05
C SER A 98 -3.97 1.31 1.98
N GLY A 99 -3.08 0.38 2.33
CA GLY A 99 -3.35 -1.07 2.32
C GLY A 99 -3.28 -1.72 0.94
N THR A 100 -2.73 -1.03 -0.06
CA THR A 100 -2.65 -1.51 -1.45
C THR A 100 -1.73 -2.71 -1.63
N SER A 101 -0.64 -2.81 -0.84
CA SER A 101 0.25 -3.97 -0.93
C SER A 101 -0.44 -5.24 -0.43
N THR A 102 -1.19 -5.15 0.67
CA THR A 102 -1.91 -6.30 1.22
C THR A 102 -2.96 -6.80 0.23
N ILE A 103 -3.74 -5.89 -0.37
CA ILE A 103 -4.71 -6.23 -1.42
C ILE A 103 -4.02 -6.92 -2.61
N LEU A 104 -2.88 -6.39 -3.09
CA LEU A 104 -2.15 -6.99 -4.21
C LEU A 104 -1.63 -8.39 -3.85
N LYS A 105 -1.09 -8.58 -2.64
CA LYS A 105 -0.63 -9.89 -2.16
C LYS A 105 -1.78 -10.89 -2.05
N GLN A 106 -2.93 -10.46 -1.52
CA GLN A 106 -4.13 -11.29 -1.44
C GLN A 106 -4.67 -11.66 -2.83
N ALA A 107 -4.59 -10.74 -3.79
CA ALA A 107 -4.91 -11.02 -5.18
C ALA A 107 -3.95 -12.05 -5.79
N LYS A 108 -2.64 -11.96 -5.53
CA LYS A 108 -1.65 -12.98 -5.93
C LYS A 108 -2.04 -14.36 -5.39
N PHE A 109 -2.39 -14.47 -4.11
CA PHE A 109 -2.86 -15.74 -3.52
C PHE A 109 -4.11 -16.31 -4.18
N SER A 110 -4.98 -15.45 -4.68
CA SER A 110 -6.28 -15.87 -5.23
C SER A 110 -6.25 -16.23 -6.71
N TYR A 111 -5.40 -15.55 -7.48
CA TYR A 111 -5.44 -15.62 -8.95
C TYR A 111 -4.18 -16.22 -9.57
N LYS A 112 -3.12 -16.49 -8.79
CA LYS A 112 -1.90 -17.15 -9.27
C LYS A 112 -1.77 -18.54 -8.68
N SER A 113 -1.38 -19.50 -9.52
CA SER A 113 -1.02 -20.85 -9.08
C SER A 113 0.24 -20.87 -8.22
N LYS A 114 1.20 -19.96 -8.49
CA LYS A 114 2.38 -19.69 -7.67
C LYS A 114 2.40 -18.20 -7.29
N PRO A 115 1.87 -17.84 -6.11
CA PRO A 115 1.72 -16.44 -5.71
C PRO A 115 3.04 -15.67 -5.56
N PHE A 116 4.06 -16.33 -5.00
CA PHE A 116 5.39 -15.76 -4.74
C PHE A 116 6.49 -16.74 -5.18
N SER A 117 7.61 -16.19 -5.66
CA SER A 117 8.81 -16.98 -5.94
C SER A 117 9.53 -17.38 -4.64
N VAL A 118 10.43 -18.35 -4.73
CA VAL A 118 11.24 -18.76 -3.56
C VAL A 118 12.13 -17.60 -3.11
N ASP A 119 12.74 -16.89 -4.06
CA ASP A 119 13.60 -15.74 -3.79
C ASP A 119 12.80 -14.59 -3.14
N GLU A 120 11.57 -14.30 -3.62
CA GLU A 120 10.70 -13.28 -3.01
C GLU A 120 10.34 -13.64 -1.55
N CYS A 121 10.09 -14.92 -1.28
CA CYS A 121 9.80 -15.40 0.08
C CYS A 121 11.04 -15.30 1.00
N GLU A 122 12.22 -15.66 0.50
CA GLU A 122 13.47 -15.54 1.27
C GLU A 122 13.80 -14.07 1.56
N ASP A 123 13.75 -13.19 0.56
CA ASP A 123 13.95 -11.76 0.76
C ASP A 123 12.96 -11.22 1.81
N LEU A 124 11.69 -11.59 1.70
CA LEU A 124 10.68 -11.15 2.65
C LEU A 124 10.93 -11.67 4.07
N LYS A 125 11.34 -12.93 4.21
CA LYS A 125 11.74 -13.51 5.49
C LYS A 125 12.86 -12.71 6.13
N LEU A 126 13.90 -12.35 5.38
CA LEU A 126 15.02 -11.54 5.86
C LEU A 126 14.57 -10.16 6.34
N ILE A 127 13.65 -9.52 5.61
CA ILE A 127 13.14 -8.20 5.99
C ILE A 127 12.25 -8.30 7.24
N ILE A 128 11.39 -9.31 7.37
CA ILE A 128 10.57 -9.52 8.58
C ILE A 128 11.47 -9.73 9.81
N GLN A 129 12.50 -10.56 9.69
CA GLN A 129 13.46 -10.78 10.78
C GLN A 129 14.18 -9.50 11.17
N SER A 130 14.58 -8.67 10.21
CA SER A 130 15.23 -7.38 10.48
C SER A 130 14.29 -6.39 11.17
N ASN A 131 13.03 -6.33 10.73
CA ASN A 131 12.03 -5.43 11.31
C ASN A 131 11.69 -5.74 12.76
N ILE A 132 11.80 -6.99 13.19
CA ILE A 132 11.56 -7.34 14.59
C ILE A 132 12.54 -6.63 15.51
N TYR A 133 13.82 -6.54 15.14
CA TYR A 133 14.80 -5.79 15.94
C TYR A 133 14.53 -4.29 15.92
N ARG A 134 14.00 -3.78 14.81
CA ARG A 134 13.47 -2.40 14.76
C ARG A 134 12.28 -2.23 15.71
N TYR A 135 11.34 -3.16 15.78
CA TYR A 135 10.20 -3.07 16.70
C TYR A 135 10.62 -3.19 18.17
N ILE A 136 11.55 -4.08 18.47
CA ILE A 136 12.15 -4.21 19.81
C ILE A 136 12.83 -2.90 20.21
N GLY A 137 13.63 -2.29 19.33
CA GLY A 137 14.27 -1.02 19.66
C GLY A 137 13.26 0.12 19.91
N ILE A 138 12.17 0.19 19.14
CA ILE A 138 11.09 1.16 19.40
C ILE A 138 10.44 0.91 20.78
N LEU A 139 10.24 -0.36 21.17
CA LEU A 139 9.78 -0.69 22.52
C LEU A 139 10.80 -0.28 23.58
N LEU A 140 12.10 -0.45 23.33
CA LEU A 140 13.14 -0.05 24.27
C LEU A 140 13.19 1.47 24.47
N GLU A 141 13.06 2.26 23.39
CA GLU A 141 12.94 3.73 23.45
C GLU A 141 11.68 4.14 24.21
N GLY A 142 10.55 3.51 23.89
CA GLY A 142 9.28 3.74 24.57
C GLY A 142 9.35 3.45 26.07
N ARG A 143 10.07 2.39 26.44
CA ARG A 143 10.31 1.98 27.83
C ARG A 143 11.11 3.02 28.59
N GLU A 144 12.18 3.57 28.01
CA GLU A 144 12.97 4.65 28.65
C GLU A 144 12.11 5.90 28.88
N ARG A 145 11.31 6.28 27.87
CA ARG A 145 10.37 7.40 27.99
C ARG A 145 9.35 7.19 29.11
N PHE A 146 8.74 6.00 29.20
CA PHE A 146 7.76 5.72 30.25
C PHE A 146 8.38 5.66 31.65
N GLU A 147 9.64 5.21 31.76
CA GLU A 147 10.39 5.27 33.02
C GLU A 147 10.61 6.72 33.47
N GLU A 148 11.00 7.61 32.55
CA GLU A 148 11.15 9.04 32.83
C GLU A 148 9.83 9.69 33.27
N GLU A 149 8.71 9.35 32.63
CA GLU A 149 7.35 9.81 33.00
C GLU A 149 7.02 9.43 34.45
N VAL A 150 7.22 8.16 34.84
CA VAL A 150 6.95 7.68 36.20
C VAL A 150 7.84 8.35 37.23
N LEU A 151 9.13 8.50 36.93
CA LEU A 151 10.08 9.18 37.84
C LEU A 151 9.74 10.67 37.99
N ALA A 152 9.32 11.33 36.91
CA ALA A 152 8.88 12.73 36.96
C ALA A 152 7.63 12.90 37.83
N ASP A 153 6.65 11.99 37.74
CA ASP A 153 5.43 12.05 38.54
C ASP A 153 5.69 11.78 40.02
N ARG A 154 6.60 10.86 40.37
CA ARG A 154 7.06 10.66 41.76
C ARG A 154 7.72 11.92 42.32
N ARG A 155 8.59 12.57 41.55
CA ARG A 155 9.24 13.83 41.97
C ARG A 155 8.23 14.94 42.24
N LYS A 156 7.16 15.05 41.42
CA LYS A 156 6.08 16.03 41.65
C LYS A 156 5.31 15.73 42.94
N LEU A 157 5.01 14.46 43.22
CA LEU A 157 4.31 14.07 44.44
C LEU A 157 5.12 14.42 45.70
N CYS A 158 6.43 14.17 45.70
CA CYS A 158 7.31 14.52 46.82
C CYS A 158 7.47 16.04 47.04
N GLN A 159 7.27 16.86 46.01
CA GLN A 159 7.35 18.33 46.11
C GLN A 159 6.05 18.98 46.62
N HIS A 160 4.91 18.30 46.48
CA HIS A 160 3.59 18.81 46.89
C HIS A 160 3.23 18.55 48.36
N ASP A 161 4.10 17.89 49.13
CA ASP A 161 3.84 17.53 50.53
C ASP A 161 4.77 18.28 51.51
N PRO A 162 4.54 19.57 51.79
CA PRO A 162 5.38 20.37 52.70
C PRO A 162 5.13 20.07 54.19
N SER A 163 4.35 19.04 54.54
CA SER A 163 3.87 18.81 55.91
C SER A 163 4.65 17.75 56.70
N SER A 164 5.63 17.06 56.12
CA SER A 164 6.45 16.06 56.83
C SER A 164 7.81 16.60 57.26
N SER A 165 7.80 17.68 58.06
CA SER A 165 8.97 18.03 58.87
C SER A 165 9.13 17.02 60.01
N GLY A 166 9.84 15.91 59.77
CA GLY A 166 10.07 14.90 60.80
C GLY A 166 11.08 13.80 60.42
N ARG A 167 12.35 14.05 60.73
CA ARG A 167 13.54 13.15 60.79
C ARG A 167 14.05 12.51 59.49
N PRO A 168 15.37 12.63 59.19
CA PRO A 168 16.03 11.76 58.24
C PRO A 168 16.41 10.46 58.97
N GLU A 169 15.55 9.45 58.92
CA GLU A 169 16.02 8.09 59.20
C GLU A 169 16.67 7.55 57.93
N SER A 170 17.97 7.30 58.07
CA SER A 170 18.84 6.62 57.13
C SER A 170 18.25 5.27 56.72
N GLY A 171 17.62 5.24 55.55
CA GLY A 171 17.43 4.09 54.69
C GLY A 171 17.88 4.53 53.31
N PHE A 172 18.81 3.78 52.73
CA PHE A 172 19.50 4.10 51.49
C PHE A 172 18.54 4.52 50.37
N CYS A 173 19.02 5.40 49.49
CA CYS A 173 18.53 5.49 48.12
C CYS A 173 18.67 4.09 47.50
N ASP A 174 17.64 3.24 47.63
CA ASP A 174 17.52 2.08 46.77
C ASP A 174 17.55 2.65 45.35
N GLU A 175 18.48 2.17 44.52
CA GLU A 175 18.44 2.38 43.08
C GLU A 175 17.00 2.10 42.65
N GLU A 176 16.20 3.16 42.41
CA GLU A 176 14.75 3.04 42.43
C GLU A 176 14.29 2.14 41.28
N VAL A 177 14.15 0.85 41.59
CA VAL A 177 13.64 -0.15 40.66
C VAL A 177 12.22 0.26 40.29
N THR A 178 12.03 0.64 39.03
CA THR A 178 10.72 0.95 38.47
C THR A 178 10.14 -0.30 37.80
N GLU A 179 8.86 -0.27 37.44
CA GLU A 179 8.26 -1.32 36.59
C GLU A 179 8.97 -1.44 35.23
N TYR A 180 9.70 -0.40 34.81
CA TYR A 180 10.42 -0.31 33.55
C TYR A 180 11.91 -0.65 33.66
N SER A 181 12.39 -1.06 34.84
CA SER A 181 13.79 -1.45 35.02
C SER A 181 14.07 -2.82 34.43
N ILE A 182 14.91 -2.86 33.39
CA ILE A 182 15.35 -4.10 32.73
C ILE A 182 16.33 -4.87 33.62
N VAL A 183 16.25 -6.21 33.58
CA VAL A 183 17.20 -7.09 34.27
C VAL A 183 18.66 -6.74 33.89
N PRO A 184 19.59 -6.55 34.85
CA PRO A 184 20.95 -6.06 34.58
C PRO A 184 21.73 -6.85 33.51
N ARG A 185 21.48 -8.16 33.39
CA ARG A 185 22.09 -9.02 32.37
C ARG A 185 21.72 -8.60 30.94
N LEU A 186 20.49 -8.13 30.73
CA LEU A 186 19.97 -7.75 29.41
C LEU A 186 20.30 -6.30 29.05
N LYS A 187 20.72 -5.48 30.04
CA LYS A 187 21.01 -4.05 29.85
C LYS A 187 22.00 -3.78 28.72
N ALA A 188 23.12 -4.51 28.68
CA ALA A 188 24.12 -4.33 27.63
C ALA A 188 23.57 -4.64 26.23
N PHE A 189 22.68 -5.62 26.11
CA PHE A 189 22.04 -5.99 24.85
C PHE A 189 21.00 -4.95 24.43
N SER A 190 20.16 -4.47 25.36
CA SER A 190 19.19 -3.40 25.07
C SER A 190 19.87 -2.10 24.65
N ASP A 191 20.92 -1.69 25.36
CA ASP A 191 21.67 -0.46 25.05
C ASP A 191 22.35 -0.58 23.67
N TRP A 192 22.82 -1.78 23.32
CA TRP A 192 23.37 -2.05 22.01
C TRP A 192 22.32 -1.96 20.88
N ILE A 193 21.11 -2.50 21.06
CA ILE A 193 20.03 -2.35 20.07
C ILE A 193 19.69 -0.88 19.85
N LEU A 194 19.53 -0.11 20.93
CA LEU A 194 19.24 1.32 20.87
C LEU A 194 20.35 2.08 20.14
N LYS A 195 21.61 1.77 20.43
CA LYS A 195 22.76 2.36 19.74
C LYS A 195 22.78 1.98 18.26
N ALA A 196 22.52 0.72 17.91
CA ALA A 196 22.47 0.27 16.52
C ALA A 196 21.33 0.96 15.75
N MET A 197 20.18 1.18 16.40
CA MET A 197 19.05 1.93 15.85
C MET A 197 19.41 3.40 15.58
N ALA A 198 20.00 4.07 16.56
CA ALA A 198 20.41 5.47 16.44
C ALA A 198 21.47 5.69 15.35
N LEU A 199 22.34 4.70 15.13
CA LEU A 199 23.35 4.72 14.06
C LEU A 199 22.80 4.34 12.68
N GLY A 200 21.59 3.76 12.61
CA GLY A 200 21.00 3.27 11.36
C GLY A 200 21.59 1.95 10.85
N ASN A 201 22.37 1.23 11.67
CA ASN A 201 23.10 0.02 11.26
C ASN A 201 22.29 -1.28 11.46
N LEU A 202 21.02 -1.19 11.86
CA LEU A 202 20.19 -2.39 12.12
C LEU A 202 20.06 -3.28 10.89
N GLU A 203 19.90 -2.69 9.70
CA GLU A 203 19.76 -3.41 8.43
C GLU A 203 21.06 -4.06 7.94
N ASP A 204 22.21 -3.61 8.45
CA ASP A 204 23.51 -4.23 8.15
C ASP A 204 23.81 -5.42 9.06
N ILE A 205 23.25 -5.42 10.27
CA ILE A 205 23.50 -6.43 11.32
C ILE A 205 22.50 -7.59 11.20
N PHE A 206 21.23 -7.25 10.98
CA PHE A 206 20.15 -8.21 10.84
C PHE A 206 19.79 -8.38 9.37
N PRO A 207 19.50 -9.62 8.94
CA PRO A 207 19.20 -10.80 9.77
C PRO A 207 20.41 -11.71 10.07
N ALA A 208 21.62 -11.37 9.62
CA ALA A 208 22.79 -12.25 9.75
C ALA A 208 23.10 -12.65 11.20
N ALA A 209 22.91 -11.72 12.15
CA ALA A 209 23.14 -11.97 13.57
C ALA A 209 21.90 -12.48 14.33
N SER A 210 20.74 -12.65 13.68
CA SER A 210 19.48 -13.00 14.36
C SER A 210 19.61 -14.28 15.20
N ARG A 211 20.33 -15.28 14.69
CA ARG A 211 20.55 -16.56 15.37
C ARG A 211 21.28 -16.43 16.70
N GLU A 212 22.29 -15.57 16.76
CA GLU A 212 23.12 -15.40 17.96
C GLU A 212 22.34 -14.70 19.07
N TYR A 213 21.44 -13.79 18.69
CA TYR A 213 20.67 -12.98 19.62
C TYR A 213 19.29 -13.57 19.95
N ALA A 214 18.82 -14.63 19.27
CA ALA A 214 17.50 -15.22 19.51
C ALA A 214 17.23 -15.58 20.99
N PRO A 215 18.16 -16.19 21.75
CA PRO A 215 17.94 -16.45 23.18
C PRO A 215 17.79 -15.16 24.00
N LEU A 216 18.57 -14.13 23.68
CA LEU A 216 18.50 -12.83 24.35
C LEU A 216 17.20 -12.09 24.03
N VAL A 217 16.71 -12.22 22.79
CA VAL A 217 15.38 -11.70 22.39
C VAL A 217 14.27 -12.41 23.15
N GLU A 218 14.35 -13.74 23.32
CA GLU A 218 13.35 -14.48 24.08
C GLU A 218 13.32 -14.07 25.56
N GLU A 219 14.47 -13.88 26.18
CA GLU A 219 14.56 -13.39 27.55
C GLU A 219 14.06 -11.95 27.68
N LEU A 220 14.46 -11.07 26.76
CA LEU A 220 14.04 -9.68 26.73
C LEU A 220 12.54 -9.55 26.54
N TRP A 221 11.94 -10.35 25.67
CA TRP A 221 10.49 -10.34 25.47
C TRP A 221 9.72 -10.75 26.72
N LYS A 222 10.26 -11.67 27.52
CA LYS A 222 9.66 -12.11 28.80
C LYS A 222 9.88 -11.13 29.95
N ASP A 223 10.74 -10.13 29.77
CA ASP A 223 11.06 -9.15 30.81
C ASP A 223 9.80 -8.31 31.19
N PRO A 224 9.52 -8.13 32.49
CA PRO A 224 8.36 -7.35 32.94
C PRO A 224 8.31 -5.92 32.39
N ALA A 225 9.46 -5.25 32.24
CA ALA A 225 9.53 -3.88 31.74
C ALA A 225 9.10 -3.78 30.28
N ILE A 226 9.51 -4.76 29.46
CA ILE A 226 9.14 -4.84 28.05
C ILE A 226 7.65 -5.15 27.92
N GLN A 227 7.13 -6.09 28.73
CA GLN A 227 5.70 -6.41 28.73
C GLN A 227 4.84 -5.24 29.21
N ALA A 228 5.28 -4.49 30.23
CA ALA A 228 4.61 -3.27 30.69
C ALA A 228 4.56 -2.20 29.59
N THR A 229 5.66 -2.02 28.87
CA THR A 229 5.74 -1.10 27.72
C THR A 229 4.85 -1.55 26.57
N TYR A 230 4.84 -2.85 26.25
CA TYR A 230 4.02 -3.40 25.17
C TYR A 230 2.51 -3.26 25.43
N ARG A 231 2.06 -3.27 26.69
CA ARG A 231 0.65 -2.97 27.05
C ARG A 231 0.27 -1.53 26.67
N ARG A 232 1.20 -0.60 26.74
CA ARG A 232 1.06 0.82 26.35
C ARG A 232 1.51 1.11 24.91
N ARG A 233 1.70 0.08 24.07
CA ARG A 233 2.22 0.22 22.70
C ARG A 233 1.48 1.21 21.80
N ASN A 234 0.19 1.45 22.05
CA ASN A 234 -0.62 2.40 21.28
C ASN A 234 -0.20 3.86 21.50
N GLU A 235 0.57 4.14 22.55
CA GLU A 235 1.14 5.46 22.84
C GLU A 235 2.48 5.69 22.12
N LEU A 236 3.03 4.66 21.44
CA LEU A 236 4.31 4.73 20.74
C LEU A 236 4.08 5.16 19.28
N PRO A 237 4.49 6.39 18.88
CA PRO A 237 4.15 6.94 17.56
C PRO A 237 4.84 6.22 16.40
N PHE A 238 6.04 5.66 16.63
CA PHE A 238 6.84 5.04 15.57
C PHE A 238 6.57 3.55 15.40
N LEU A 239 5.73 2.94 16.24
CA LEU A 239 5.42 1.52 16.17
C LEU A 239 4.30 1.27 15.14
N PRO A 240 4.56 0.55 14.03
CA PRO A 240 3.52 0.28 13.04
C PRO A 240 2.39 -0.59 13.61
N SER A 241 1.17 -0.45 13.10
CA SER A 241 0.03 -1.28 13.54
C SER A 241 0.28 -2.78 13.36
N ALA A 242 0.98 -3.17 12.27
CA ALA A 242 1.36 -4.55 12.00
C ALA A 242 2.42 -5.11 12.97
N ALA A 243 3.14 -4.25 13.71
CA ALA A 243 4.20 -4.69 14.60
C ALA A 243 3.68 -5.60 15.72
N SER A 244 2.45 -5.40 16.21
CA SER A 244 1.86 -6.25 17.26
C SER A 244 1.84 -7.73 16.83
N TYR A 245 1.46 -7.99 15.57
CA TYR A 245 1.40 -9.34 15.00
C TYR A 245 2.77 -10.05 14.95
N PHE A 246 3.84 -9.29 14.67
CA PHE A 246 5.20 -9.83 14.64
C PHE A 246 5.81 -9.92 16.03
N LEU A 247 5.56 -8.94 16.90
CA LEU A 247 6.04 -8.92 18.29
C LEU A 247 5.45 -10.07 19.11
N ASP A 248 4.16 -10.39 18.93
CA ASP A 248 3.54 -11.54 19.60
C ASP A 248 4.20 -12.88 19.23
N ARG A 249 4.92 -12.94 18.11
CA ARG A 249 5.67 -14.12 17.61
C ARG A 249 7.17 -13.86 17.50
N VAL A 250 7.68 -12.85 18.21
CA VAL A 250 9.08 -12.41 18.14
C VAL A 250 10.06 -13.56 18.36
N VAL A 251 9.74 -14.46 19.30
CA VAL A 251 10.57 -15.62 19.63
C VAL A 251 10.64 -16.58 18.46
N ASP A 252 9.49 -16.94 17.88
CA ASP A 252 9.44 -17.88 16.76
C ASP A 252 10.14 -17.33 15.52
N ILE A 253 9.95 -16.04 15.23
CA ILE A 253 10.54 -15.42 14.04
C ILE A 253 12.06 -15.20 14.20
N SER A 254 12.54 -15.03 15.43
CA SER A 254 13.98 -14.92 15.72
C SER A 254 14.75 -16.23 15.54
N ARG A 255 14.05 -17.38 15.49
CA ARG A 255 14.66 -18.70 15.32
C ARG A 255 15.11 -18.94 13.87
N THR A 256 16.08 -19.84 13.70
CA THR A 256 16.64 -20.18 12.36
C THR A 256 15.62 -20.98 11.54
N GLU A 257 14.83 -21.80 12.23
CA GLU A 257 13.80 -22.68 11.70
C GLU A 257 12.51 -21.93 11.35
N TYR A 258 12.50 -20.59 11.46
CA TYR A 258 11.34 -19.79 11.08
C TYR A 258 11.01 -20.01 9.60
N GLU A 259 9.79 -20.48 9.36
CA GLU A 259 9.21 -20.61 8.03
C GLU A 259 8.14 -19.54 7.84
N LEU A 260 8.25 -18.84 6.71
CA LEU A 260 7.32 -17.81 6.30
C LEU A 260 5.96 -18.44 6.00
N CYS A 261 4.90 -17.99 6.66
CA CYS A 261 3.54 -18.41 6.34
C CYS A 261 2.77 -17.33 5.56
N ASP A 262 1.67 -17.72 4.89
CA ASP A 262 0.89 -16.81 4.04
C ASP A 262 0.40 -15.57 4.78
N ILE A 263 0.05 -15.73 6.05
CA ILE A 263 -0.40 -14.61 6.90
C ILE A 263 0.76 -13.64 7.22
N ASP A 264 2.01 -14.13 7.34
CA ASP A 264 3.19 -13.27 7.49
C ASP A 264 3.39 -12.39 6.26
N ILE A 265 3.19 -12.97 5.08
CA ILE A 265 3.30 -12.27 3.81
C ILE A 265 2.30 -11.10 3.77
N LEU A 266 1.06 -11.33 4.22
CA LEU A 266 0.01 -10.31 4.24
C LEU A 266 0.28 -9.18 5.23
N TYR A 267 0.75 -9.52 6.44
CA TYR A 267 1.08 -8.52 7.48
C TYR A 267 2.36 -7.75 7.21
N ALA A 268 3.25 -8.24 6.34
CA ALA A 268 4.45 -7.54 5.92
C ALA A 268 4.16 -6.37 4.94
N ASP A 269 3.10 -5.59 5.19
CA ASP A 269 2.70 -4.43 4.40
C ASP A 269 3.71 -3.28 4.57
N GLY A 270 4.04 -2.60 3.47
CA GLY A 270 5.02 -1.50 3.45
C GLY A 270 6.49 -1.91 3.65
N ILE A 271 6.78 -3.21 3.76
CA ILE A 271 8.08 -3.75 4.12
C ILE A 271 8.87 -4.27 2.89
N THR A 272 8.18 -4.69 1.83
CA THR A 272 8.83 -5.12 0.59
C THR A 272 9.47 -3.93 -0.13
N SER A 273 10.77 -4.02 -0.38
CA SER A 273 11.67 -3.05 -1.05
C SER A 273 11.36 -2.79 -2.54
N SER A 274 10.13 -3.02 -3.00
CA SER A 274 9.75 -2.70 -4.38
C SER A 274 9.55 -1.19 -4.51
N ASP A 275 10.65 -0.51 -4.79
CA ASP A 275 10.70 0.86 -5.27
C ASP A 275 9.89 0.95 -6.59
N GLY A 276 9.01 1.94 -6.69
CA GLY A 276 8.32 2.32 -7.92
C GLY A 276 6.98 1.65 -8.23
N LEU A 277 6.95 0.37 -8.61
CA LEU A 277 5.79 -0.23 -9.30
C LEU A 277 5.71 -1.76 -9.12
N ALA A 278 4.54 -2.28 -8.73
CA ALA A 278 4.31 -3.73 -8.67
C ALA A 278 3.02 -4.08 -9.41
N SER A 279 3.07 -5.01 -10.37
CA SER A 279 1.89 -5.47 -11.11
C SER A 279 1.64 -6.96 -10.95
N THR A 280 0.39 -7.37 -11.15
CA THR A 280 0.01 -8.77 -11.22
C THR A 280 -1.16 -8.95 -12.17
N ASP A 281 -1.01 -9.89 -13.08
CA ASP A 281 -2.07 -10.28 -13.99
C ASP A 281 -3.09 -11.16 -13.25
N ILE A 282 -4.36 -10.85 -13.47
CA ILE A 282 -5.53 -11.49 -12.91
C ILE A 282 -6.29 -12.11 -14.08
N SER A 283 -6.51 -13.41 -13.96
CA SER A 283 -7.48 -14.13 -14.78
C SER A 283 -8.62 -14.56 -13.87
N PHE A 284 -9.85 -14.21 -14.23
CA PHE A 284 -11.01 -14.64 -13.47
C PHE A 284 -11.38 -16.06 -13.92
N PRO A 285 -11.38 -17.06 -13.01
CA PRO A 285 -11.87 -18.38 -13.36
C PRO A 285 -13.35 -18.28 -13.75
N GLN A 286 -13.75 -18.93 -14.84
CA GLN A 286 -15.16 -19.11 -15.16
C GLN A 286 -15.82 -19.87 -13.99
N LEU A 287 -16.76 -19.23 -13.31
CA LEU A 287 -17.62 -19.91 -12.35
C LEU A 287 -18.53 -20.87 -13.12
N ALA A 288 -18.12 -22.12 -13.24
CA ALA A 288 -19.01 -23.20 -13.61
C ALA A 288 -19.86 -23.56 -12.37
N LEU A 289 -20.93 -22.82 -12.09
CA LEU A 289 -22.19 -23.38 -11.57
C LEU A 289 -23.30 -22.31 -11.44
N ASP A 290 -24.44 -22.65 -12.04
CA ASP A 290 -25.82 -22.27 -11.71
C ASP A 290 -26.33 -20.85 -11.97
N VAL A 291 -26.49 -20.51 -13.26
CA VAL A 291 -27.80 -20.03 -13.74
C VAL A 291 -28.08 -20.67 -15.10
N ARG A 292 -29.05 -21.59 -15.16
CA ARG A 292 -29.72 -21.93 -16.43
C ARG A 292 -30.59 -20.77 -16.89
N VAL A 293 -29.94 -19.73 -17.38
CA VAL A 293 -30.51 -18.80 -18.34
C VAL A 293 -29.51 -18.82 -19.46
N ALA A 294 -29.77 -19.70 -20.42
CA ALA A 294 -29.19 -19.59 -21.74
C ALA A 294 -29.75 -18.31 -22.34
N ASP A 295 -29.10 -17.19 -22.05
CA ASP A 295 -29.11 -16.03 -22.91
C ASP A 295 -27.65 -15.69 -23.19
N GLU A 296 -27.40 -15.33 -24.43
CA GLU A 296 -26.13 -15.45 -25.15
C GLU A 296 -24.94 -14.78 -24.42
N LEU A 297 -24.05 -15.58 -23.82
CA LEU A 297 -22.74 -15.07 -23.37
C LEU A 297 -21.80 -14.95 -24.58
N ASP A 298 -21.38 -13.72 -24.85
CA ASP A 298 -20.46 -13.35 -25.92
C ASP A 298 -19.08 -14.05 -25.73
N PRO A 299 -18.56 -14.83 -26.70
CA PRO A 299 -17.28 -15.53 -26.59
C PRO A 299 -16.07 -14.62 -26.27
N GLN A 300 -16.22 -13.29 -26.41
CA GLN A 300 -15.23 -12.26 -26.06
C GLN A 300 -14.92 -12.19 -24.55
N ASP A 301 -15.87 -12.51 -23.68
CA ASP A 301 -15.71 -12.41 -22.22
C ASP A 301 -14.67 -13.41 -21.66
N THR A 302 -14.31 -14.41 -22.47
CA THR A 302 -13.31 -15.46 -22.17
C THR A 302 -11.87 -15.00 -22.40
N LEU A 303 -11.63 -13.84 -23.02
CA LEU A 303 -10.30 -13.37 -23.45
C LEU A 303 -9.80 -12.13 -22.72
N LEU A 304 -10.64 -11.43 -21.95
CA LEU A 304 -10.24 -10.23 -21.21
C LEU A 304 -9.32 -10.59 -20.04
N ARG A 305 -8.05 -10.18 -20.15
CA ARG A 305 -7.07 -10.25 -19.07
C ARG A 305 -7.16 -8.98 -18.24
N TYR A 306 -7.06 -9.08 -16.92
CA TYR A 306 -6.99 -7.89 -16.06
C TYR A 306 -5.58 -7.78 -15.50
N GLN A 307 -5.06 -6.57 -15.40
CA GLN A 307 -3.77 -6.33 -14.78
C GLN A 307 -3.95 -5.38 -13.61
N LEU A 308 -3.68 -5.85 -12.39
CA LEU A 308 -3.71 -5.02 -11.19
C LEU A 308 -2.33 -4.40 -10.98
N ILE A 309 -2.27 -3.08 -10.97
CA ILE A 309 -1.03 -2.30 -10.89
C ILE A 309 -1.05 -1.49 -9.60
N ARG A 310 -0.12 -1.77 -8.68
CA ARG A 310 0.09 -0.99 -7.47
C ARG A 310 1.14 0.07 -7.69
N ILE A 311 0.81 1.27 -7.23
CA ILE A 311 1.74 2.40 -7.10
C ILE A 311 2.10 2.59 -5.63
N ASN A 312 3.36 2.94 -5.36
CA ASN A 312 3.79 3.36 -4.03
C ASN A 312 3.40 4.83 -3.77
N ASN A 313 2.83 5.12 -2.59
CA ASN A 313 2.45 6.48 -2.19
C ASN A 313 3.65 7.40 -1.95
N LYS A 314 4.85 6.85 -1.69
CA LYS A 314 6.07 7.64 -1.52
C LYS A 314 6.43 8.32 -2.86
N GLY A 315 6.39 9.66 -2.88
CA GLY A 315 6.74 10.47 -4.07
C GLY A 315 5.58 10.85 -4.99
N LEU A 316 4.35 10.38 -4.71
CA LEU A 316 3.13 10.76 -5.47
C LEU A 316 2.85 12.27 -5.40
N ARG A 317 3.20 12.91 -4.27
CA ARG A 317 3.08 14.36 -4.05
C ARG A 317 4.08 15.20 -4.86
N GLU A 318 5.30 14.68 -5.08
CA GLU A 318 6.43 15.48 -5.56
C GLU A 318 6.66 15.33 -7.06
N ASN A 319 6.22 14.22 -7.67
CA ASN A 319 6.50 13.92 -9.08
C ASN A 319 5.28 13.42 -9.86
N SER A 320 4.17 14.17 -9.92
CA SER A 320 2.94 13.78 -10.65
C SER A 320 3.13 13.46 -12.16
N LYS A 321 4.30 13.75 -12.75
CA LYS A 321 4.58 13.49 -14.17
C LYS A 321 4.59 12.01 -14.57
N TRP A 322 4.92 11.09 -13.67
CA TRP A 322 4.89 9.65 -14.01
C TRP A 322 3.46 9.09 -14.07
N LEU A 323 2.44 9.80 -13.53
CA LEU A 323 1.04 9.44 -13.71
C LEU A 323 0.62 9.46 -15.20
N GLN A 324 1.34 10.21 -16.03
CA GLN A 324 1.13 10.22 -17.49
C GLN A 324 1.46 8.89 -18.15
N MET A 325 2.13 7.96 -17.47
CA MET A 325 2.42 6.61 -17.96
C MET A 325 1.23 5.65 -17.82
N PHE A 326 0.09 6.11 -17.31
CA PHE A 326 -1.12 5.33 -17.04
C PHE A 326 -2.33 5.81 -17.84
N ASP A 327 -2.10 6.29 -19.06
CA ASP A 327 -3.16 6.69 -19.99
C ASP A 327 -4.05 5.51 -20.43
N ASP A 328 -3.56 4.28 -20.27
CA ASP A 328 -4.27 3.04 -20.61
C ASP A 328 -4.89 2.30 -19.40
N VAL A 329 -5.10 3.00 -18.28
CA VAL A 329 -5.81 2.46 -17.11
C VAL A 329 -7.32 2.53 -17.28
N SER A 330 -8.02 1.41 -17.13
CA SER A 330 -9.49 1.34 -17.24
C SER A 330 -10.21 1.78 -15.96
N LEU A 331 -9.61 1.57 -14.79
CA LEU A 331 -10.23 1.89 -13.50
C LEU A 331 -9.18 2.30 -12.46
N VAL A 332 -9.42 3.40 -11.76
CA VAL A 332 -8.64 3.79 -10.58
C VAL A 332 -9.32 3.26 -9.32
N ILE A 333 -8.64 2.36 -8.62
CA ILE A 333 -9.01 1.81 -7.32
C ILE A 333 -8.25 2.57 -6.23
N PHE A 334 -8.93 3.48 -5.54
CA PHE A 334 -8.35 4.27 -4.46
C PHE A 334 -8.70 3.67 -3.10
N CYS A 335 -7.69 3.33 -2.31
CA CYS A 335 -7.86 2.70 -1.00
C CYS A 335 -7.68 3.71 0.13
N VAL A 336 -8.66 3.79 1.02
CA VAL A 336 -8.64 4.65 2.21
C VAL A 336 -8.79 3.80 3.46
N ALA A 337 -7.81 3.88 4.35
CA ALA A 337 -7.91 3.30 5.68
C ALA A 337 -8.85 4.14 6.53
N VAL A 338 -10.03 3.61 6.83
CA VAL A 338 -11.03 4.33 7.62
C VAL A 338 -10.62 4.52 9.08
N SER A 339 -9.60 3.77 9.54
CA SER A 339 -8.99 3.91 10.86
C SER A 339 -8.12 5.15 11.03
N ASP A 340 -7.71 5.81 9.94
CA ASP A 340 -6.67 6.83 9.95
C ASP A 340 -7.19 8.22 10.38
N TYR A 341 -8.48 8.35 10.73
CA TYR A 341 -9.13 9.62 11.07
C TYR A 341 -8.53 10.32 12.30
N ASP A 342 -8.02 9.57 13.27
CA ASP A 342 -7.40 10.06 14.50
C ASP A 342 -5.89 9.75 14.55
N GLU A 343 -5.29 9.39 13.42
CA GLU A 343 -3.85 9.09 13.34
C GLU A 343 -3.08 10.27 12.77
N TYR A 344 -1.94 10.54 13.39
CA TYR A 344 -1.05 11.64 13.04
C TYR A 344 0.38 11.14 12.84
N TYR A 345 1.15 11.82 12.01
CA TYR A 345 2.60 11.63 11.90
C TYR A 345 3.28 13.00 11.75
N GLU A 346 4.56 13.05 12.09
CA GLU A 346 5.40 14.23 11.84
C GLU A 346 6.02 14.09 10.46
N ASP A 347 5.79 15.09 9.60
CA ASP A 347 6.45 15.15 8.29
C ASP A 347 7.93 15.52 8.42
N ALA A 348 8.67 15.53 7.30
CA ALA A 348 10.09 15.90 7.29
C ALA A 348 10.37 17.34 7.79
N ASN A 349 9.35 18.18 7.88
CA ASN A 349 9.42 19.55 8.36
C ASN A 349 9.02 19.67 9.84
N GLY A 350 8.74 18.55 10.53
CA GLY A 350 8.27 18.51 11.91
C GLY A 350 6.82 18.98 12.10
N THR A 351 6.03 19.02 11.02
CA THR A 351 4.61 19.38 11.08
C THR A 351 3.80 18.13 11.38
N VAL A 352 2.93 18.20 12.38
CA VAL A 352 2.00 17.12 12.72
C VAL A 352 0.86 17.11 11.70
N VAL A 353 0.78 16.04 10.91
CA VAL A 353 -0.21 15.87 9.82
C VAL A 353 -1.16 14.72 10.14
N ASN A 354 -2.46 14.96 10.01
CA ASN A 354 -3.49 13.93 10.11
C ASN A 354 -3.50 13.04 8.85
N LYS A 355 -3.41 11.72 9.01
CA LYS A 355 -3.32 10.76 7.90
C LYS A 355 -4.58 10.74 7.01
N MET A 356 -5.78 10.92 7.58
CA MET A 356 -7.01 11.00 6.78
C MET A 356 -7.06 12.28 5.93
N ILE A 357 -6.57 13.40 6.45
CA ILE A 357 -6.47 14.65 5.68
C ILE A 357 -5.45 14.50 4.54
N GLU A 358 -4.33 13.83 4.79
CA GLU A 358 -3.35 13.52 3.74
C GLU A 358 -3.97 12.63 2.65
N SER A 359 -4.68 11.57 3.04
CA SER A 359 -5.38 10.67 2.11
C SER A 359 -6.41 11.42 1.26
N ARG A 360 -7.15 12.36 1.86
CA ARG A 360 -8.05 13.26 1.14
C ARG A 360 -7.31 14.09 0.10
N GLN A 361 -6.22 14.76 0.47
CA GLN A 361 -5.45 15.60 -0.45
C GLN A 361 -4.86 14.79 -1.62
N LEU A 362 -4.38 13.57 -1.34
CA LEU A 362 -3.91 12.65 -2.37
C LEU A 362 -5.05 12.26 -3.34
N PHE A 363 -6.24 11.98 -2.80
CA PHE A 363 -7.42 11.68 -3.61
C PHE A 363 -7.80 12.86 -4.52
N GLU A 364 -7.82 14.08 -3.99
CA GLU A 364 -8.09 15.31 -4.76
C GLU A 364 -7.07 15.47 -5.90
N SER A 365 -5.79 15.27 -5.61
CA SER A 365 -4.71 15.37 -6.61
C SER A 365 -4.83 14.34 -7.74
N ILE A 366 -5.29 13.12 -7.45
CA ILE A 366 -5.46 12.07 -8.46
C ILE A 366 -6.74 12.31 -9.26
N ALA A 367 -7.84 12.65 -8.59
CA ALA A 367 -9.13 12.89 -9.25
C ALA A 367 -9.08 14.07 -10.24
N LEU A 368 -8.26 15.08 -9.97
CA LEU A 368 -8.07 16.25 -10.84
C LEU A 368 -6.96 16.06 -11.90
N HIS A 369 -6.25 14.94 -11.90
CA HIS A 369 -5.15 14.74 -12.84
C HIS A 369 -5.70 14.51 -14.26
N PRO A 370 -5.18 15.19 -15.31
CA PRO A 370 -5.71 15.08 -16.67
C PRO A 370 -5.77 13.65 -17.23
N THR A 371 -4.81 12.80 -16.86
CA THR A 371 -4.79 11.38 -17.28
C THR A 371 -6.03 10.60 -16.81
N PHE A 372 -6.68 11.02 -15.72
CA PHE A 372 -7.82 10.31 -15.14
C PHE A 372 -9.17 11.05 -15.32
N GLU A 373 -9.20 12.07 -16.19
CA GLU A 373 -10.37 12.91 -16.41
C GLU A 373 -11.61 12.12 -16.85
N GLN A 374 -11.43 11.06 -17.65
CA GLN A 374 -12.51 10.20 -18.14
C GLN A 374 -12.57 8.83 -17.44
N MET A 375 -11.61 8.50 -16.57
CA MET A 375 -11.51 7.16 -15.98
C MET A 375 -12.45 6.97 -14.78
N ASN A 376 -13.06 5.79 -14.63
CA ASN A 376 -13.88 5.49 -13.46
C ASN A 376 -13.05 5.36 -12.17
N PHE A 377 -13.69 5.69 -11.04
CA PHE A 377 -13.07 5.57 -9.72
C PHE A 377 -13.86 4.62 -8.81
N LEU A 378 -13.14 3.68 -8.19
CA LEU A 378 -13.63 2.82 -7.12
C LEU A 378 -12.88 3.16 -5.83
N LEU A 379 -13.62 3.62 -4.82
CA LEU A 379 -13.11 3.80 -3.47
C LEU A 379 -13.25 2.50 -2.67
N LEU A 380 -12.14 1.99 -2.16
CA LEU A 380 -12.13 0.88 -1.21
C LEU A 380 -11.88 1.41 0.20
N LEU A 381 -12.84 1.18 1.09
CA LEU A 381 -12.72 1.47 2.52
C LEU A 381 -12.03 0.29 3.20
N THR A 382 -10.76 0.46 3.57
CA THR A 382 -9.89 -0.54 4.19
C THR A 382 -9.79 -0.36 5.71
N LYS A 383 -9.29 -1.37 6.43
CA LYS A 383 -9.06 -1.35 7.89
C LYS A 383 -10.33 -1.05 8.71
N PHE A 384 -11.47 -1.56 8.25
CA PHE A 384 -12.76 -1.41 8.94
C PHE A 384 -12.76 -2.08 10.33
N ASP A 385 -12.08 -3.21 10.45
CA ASP A 385 -11.83 -3.94 11.69
C ASP A 385 -11.15 -3.07 12.75
N LEU A 386 -10.17 -2.25 12.34
CA LEU A 386 -9.51 -1.31 13.25
C LEU A 386 -10.41 -0.12 13.62
N LEU A 387 -11.27 0.33 12.70
CA LEU A 387 -12.27 1.35 13.01
C LEU A 387 -13.25 0.84 14.08
N GLU A 388 -13.71 -0.41 13.98
CA GLU A 388 -14.59 -1.02 14.99
C GLU A 388 -13.99 -0.99 16.40
N GLN A 389 -12.68 -1.18 16.52
CA GLN A 389 -11.97 -1.15 17.80
C GLN A 389 -11.73 0.28 18.31
N LYS A 390 -11.53 1.25 17.42
CA LYS A 390 -11.13 2.63 17.75
C LYS A 390 -12.30 3.57 17.99
N ILE A 391 -13.40 3.44 17.26
CA ILE A 391 -14.50 4.43 17.23
C ILE A 391 -15.22 4.61 18.59
N GLY A 392 -15.12 3.62 19.49
CA GLY A 392 -15.64 3.72 20.85
C GLY A 392 -14.74 4.52 21.81
N LYS A 393 -13.47 4.72 21.47
CA LYS A 393 -12.47 5.43 22.29
C LYS A 393 -12.21 6.84 21.76
N SER A 394 -12.18 6.99 20.45
CA SER A 394 -11.91 8.25 19.74
C SER A 394 -13.09 8.56 18.81
N PRO A 395 -13.77 9.72 18.96
CA PRO A 395 -14.89 10.05 18.09
C PRO A 395 -14.39 10.44 16.69
N LEU A 396 -15.21 10.18 15.66
CA LEU A 396 -14.88 10.54 14.28
C LEU A 396 -14.61 12.05 14.10
N THR A 397 -15.21 12.88 14.95
CA THR A 397 -15.02 14.33 14.99
C THR A 397 -13.61 14.78 15.39
N ALA A 398 -12.74 13.85 15.81
CA ALA A 398 -11.32 14.13 16.00
C ALA A 398 -10.61 14.54 14.70
N CYS A 399 -11.18 14.20 13.55
CA CYS A 399 -10.76 14.71 12.25
C CYS A 399 -11.60 15.94 11.89
N ASP A 400 -10.96 17.08 11.63
CA ASP A 400 -11.63 18.33 11.26
C ASP A 400 -12.59 18.18 10.08
N TRP A 401 -12.25 17.32 9.11
CA TRP A 401 -13.09 17.08 7.93
C TRP A 401 -14.43 16.39 8.27
N PHE A 402 -14.49 15.72 9.42
CA PHE A 402 -15.65 14.97 9.89
C PHE A 402 -16.34 15.62 11.10
N ALA A 403 -16.06 16.89 11.40
CA ALA A 403 -16.63 17.62 12.54
C ALA A 403 -18.18 17.59 12.62
N GLU A 404 -18.88 17.46 11.48
CA GLU A 404 -20.34 17.40 11.41
C GLU A 404 -20.93 16.00 11.68
N PHE A 405 -20.09 14.99 11.94
CA PHE A 405 -20.57 13.62 12.14
C PHE A 405 -21.41 13.51 13.41
N THR A 406 -22.69 13.17 13.24
CA THR A 406 -23.62 12.92 14.34
C THR A 406 -24.21 11.51 14.17
N PRO A 407 -23.83 10.54 15.01
CA PRO A 407 -24.36 9.20 14.90
C PRO A 407 -25.84 9.19 15.30
N LEU A 408 -26.71 8.68 14.43
CA LEU A 408 -28.12 8.47 14.73
C LEU A 408 -28.27 7.22 15.60
N VAL A 409 -27.90 7.33 16.88
CA VAL A 409 -28.09 6.23 17.84
C VAL A 409 -29.57 6.12 18.16
N SER A 410 -30.18 4.97 17.86
CA SER A 410 -31.54 4.68 18.32
C SER A 410 -31.56 4.74 19.86
N ARG A 411 -32.48 5.54 20.42
CA ARG A 411 -32.61 5.83 21.87
C ARG A 411 -32.68 4.61 22.80
N ASN A 412 -32.88 3.41 22.26
CA ASN A 412 -33.02 2.16 23.02
C ASN A 412 -31.70 1.63 23.64
N LEU A 413 -30.54 2.24 23.35
CA LEU A 413 -29.25 1.84 23.94
C LEU A 413 -28.78 2.73 25.10
N ILE A 414 -29.45 3.86 25.35
CA ILE A 414 -29.01 4.87 26.33
C ILE A 414 -29.67 4.64 27.69
N ASP A 415 -30.82 3.96 27.74
CA ASP A 415 -31.55 3.73 28.99
C ASP A 415 -31.15 2.39 29.62
N GLY A 416 -30.21 2.46 30.57
CA GLY A 416 -29.58 1.33 31.27
C GLY A 416 -30.49 0.52 32.21
N THR A 417 -31.80 0.43 31.94
CA THR A 417 -32.76 -0.27 32.80
C THR A 417 -33.75 -1.12 32.01
N SER A 418 -33.27 -2.01 31.16
CA SER A 418 -34.09 -3.13 30.69
C SER A 418 -33.26 -4.37 30.40
N ARG A 419 -33.30 -5.31 31.35
CA ARG A 419 -33.00 -6.73 31.14
C ARG A 419 -33.95 -7.29 30.08
N SER A 420 -33.64 -7.09 28.80
CA SER A 420 -34.25 -7.86 27.71
C SER A 420 -33.15 -8.53 26.92
N LYS A 421 -32.78 -9.73 27.36
CA LYS A 421 -32.12 -10.71 26.49
C LYS A 421 -33.17 -11.17 25.49
N ARG A 422 -32.94 -10.87 24.21
CA ARG A 422 -33.60 -11.36 22.97
C ARG A 422 -34.40 -10.27 22.25
N GLY A 423 -33.83 -9.74 21.17
CA GLY A 423 -34.57 -8.97 20.16
C GLY A 423 -33.70 -8.12 19.23
N SER A 424 -33.34 -8.69 18.07
CA SER A 424 -32.95 -8.01 16.81
C SER A 424 -31.67 -7.15 16.77
N HIS A 425 -30.59 -7.73 16.25
CA HIS A 425 -29.37 -7.05 15.77
C HIS A 425 -29.59 -6.31 14.42
N ASN A 426 -30.66 -5.51 14.28
CA ASN A 426 -30.98 -4.84 13.00
C ASN A 426 -30.54 -3.37 12.93
N GLY A 427 -29.77 -2.86 13.90
CA GLY A 427 -29.19 -1.52 13.86
C GLY A 427 -27.77 -1.53 13.31
N ALA A 428 -27.44 -0.62 12.39
CA ALA A 428 -26.06 -0.43 11.94
C ALA A 428 -25.16 -0.06 13.12
N SER A 429 -23.99 -0.69 13.22
CA SER A 429 -23.01 -0.38 14.27
C SER A 429 -22.48 1.06 14.12
N LEU A 430 -21.97 1.65 15.21
CA LEU A 430 -21.36 2.98 15.16
C LEU A 430 -20.23 3.05 14.11
N ALA A 431 -19.43 1.98 14.00
CA ALA A 431 -18.39 1.87 13.00
C ALA A 431 -18.96 1.83 11.56
N GLN A 432 -20.05 1.08 11.33
CA GLN A 432 -20.72 1.06 10.03
C GLN A 432 -21.27 2.44 9.65
N MET A 433 -21.88 3.14 10.60
CA MET A 433 -22.36 4.52 10.39
C MET A 433 -21.20 5.48 10.08
N ALA A 434 -20.10 5.38 10.82
CA ALA A 434 -18.90 6.19 10.62
C ALA A 434 -18.28 5.92 9.25
N ALA A 435 -18.06 4.67 8.87
CA ALA A 435 -17.46 4.31 7.59
C ALA A 435 -18.36 4.69 6.40
N HIS A 436 -19.69 4.53 6.53
CA HIS A 436 -20.65 5.02 5.54
C HIS A 436 -20.59 6.55 5.38
N TYR A 437 -20.45 7.28 6.49
CA TYR A 437 -20.28 8.73 6.47
C TYR A 437 -18.98 9.16 5.79
N ILE A 438 -17.86 8.49 6.09
CA ILE A 438 -16.57 8.70 5.39
C ILE A 438 -16.75 8.49 3.89
N GLY A 439 -17.33 7.37 3.47
CA GLY A 439 -17.61 7.09 2.07
C GLY A 439 -18.51 8.16 1.41
N THR A 440 -19.48 8.70 2.15
CA THR A 440 -20.33 9.80 1.66
C THR A 440 -19.56 11.11 1.50
N LYS A 441 -18.63 11.44 2.41
CA LYS A 441 -17.76 12.62 2.29
C LYS A 441 -16.86 12.52 1.06
N PHE A 442 -16.25 11.36 0.79
CA PHE A 442 -15.48 11.13 -0.44
C PHE A 442 -16.36 11.20 -1.70
N LYS A 443 -17.57 10.63 -1.68
CA LYS A 443 -18.52 10.75 -2.81
C LYS A 443 -18.86 12.21 -3.13
N ARG A 444 -19.17 13.01 -2.10
CA ARG A 444 -19.48 14.44 -2.26
C ARG A 444 -18.28 15.21 -2.79
N LEU A 445 -17.08 14.93 -2.26
CA LEU A 445 -15.84 15.52 -2.73
C LEU A 445 -15.60 15.19 -4.21
N PHE A 446 -15.64 13.92 -4.59
CA PHE A 446 -15.42 13.51 -5.97
C PHE A 446 -16.43 14.13 -6.95
N HIS A 447 -17.72 14.13 -6.56
CA HIS A 447 -18.76 14.75 -7.37
C HIS A 447 -18.56 16.27 -7.50
N SER A 448 -18.12 16.96 -6.45
CA SER A 448 -17.81 18.40 -6.52
C SER A 448 -16.61 18.74 -7.41
N LEU A 449 -15.67 17.81 -7.58
CA LEU A 449 -14.46 18.00 -8.38
C LEU A 449 -14.63 17.61 -9.84
N THR A 450 -15.47 16.61 -10.13
CA THR A 450 -15.53 15.95 -11.45
C THR A 450 -16.93 15.84 -12.03
N GLU A 451 -17.98 16.13 -11.25
CA GLU A 451 -19.40 15.87 -11.57
C GLU A 451 -19.74 14.39 -11.84
N ARG A 452 -18.79 13.47 -11.66
CA ARG A 452 -18.96 12.03 -11.91
C ARG A 452 -19.32 11.26 -10.66
N LYS A 453 -19.71 9.99 -10.86
CA LYS A 453 -20.07 9.06 -9.77
C LYS A 453 -18.82 8.36 -9.24
N LEU A 454 -18.65 8.37 -7.92
CA LEU A 454 -17.68 7.52 -7.22
C LEU A 454 -18.34 6.23 -6.76
N TYR A 455 -17.79 5.08 -7.17
CA TYR A 455 -18.18 3.78 -6.64
C TYR A 455 -17.48 3.55 -5.31
N VAL A 456 -18.14 2.89 -4.35
CA VAL A 456 -17.58 2.66 -3.01
C VAL A 456 -17.88 1.24 -2.56
N SER A 457 -16.87 0.55 -2.04
CA SER A 457 -17.00 -0.78 -1.43
C SER A 457 -16.14 -0.90 -0.18
N TYR A 458 -16.49 -1.85 0.69
CA TYR A 458 -15.69 -2.22 1.85
C TYR A 458 -14.76 -3.37 1.48
N VAL A 459 -13.54 -3.35 2.01
CA VAL A 459 -12.62 -4.47 1.85
C VAL A 459 -11.85 -4.72 3.14
N ASN A 460 -11.89 -5.98 3.60
CA ASN A 460 -10.93 -6.48 4.54
C ASN A 460 -9.75 -7.06 3.74
N ALA A 461 -8.63 -6.35 3.72
CA ALA A 461 -7.47 -6.74 2.90
C ALA A 461 -6.85 -8.08 3.33
N LEU A 462 -7.09 -8.52 4.57
CA LEU A 462 -6.62 -9.80 5.10
C LEU A 462 -7.57 -10.97 4.77
N ASP A 463 -8.81 -10.68 4.34
CA ASP A 463 -9.77 -11.70 3.94
C ASP A 463 -9.75 -11.90 2.42
N GLN A 464 -9.43 -13.12 2.00
CA GLN A 464 -9.36 -13.51 0.60
C GLN A 464 -10.66 -13.26 -0.15
N GLN A 465 -11.80 -13.60 0.45
CA GLN A 465 -13.10 -13.49 -0.22
C GLN A 465 -13.53 -12.03 -0.36
N SER A 466 -13.26 -11.21 0.65
CA SER A 466 -13.48 -9.76 0.59
C SER A 466 -12.68 -9.11 -0.55
N VAL A 467 -11.39 -9.43 -0.68
CA VAL A 467 -10.55 -8.89 -1.78
C VAL A 467 -11.04 -9.35 -3.15
N CYS A 468 -11.32 -10.65 -3.32
CA CYS A 468 -11.88 -11.19 -4.56
C CYS A 468 -13.19 -10.51 -4.96
N SER A 469 -14.07 -10.26 -3.99
CA SER A 469 -15.35 -9.59 -4.21
C SER A 469 -15.16 -8.11 -4.62
N ALA A 470 -14.20 -7.41 -4.01
CA ALA A 470 -13.87 -6.03 -4.36
C ALA A 470 -13.27 -5.91 -5.78
N ILE A 471 -12.37 -6.81 -6.16
CA ILE A 471 -11.79 -6.83 -7.51
C ILE A 471 -12.85 -7.22 -8.55
N ARG A 472 -13.72 -8.20 -8.24
CA ARG A 472 -14.87 -8.54 -9.10
C ARG A 472 -15.81 -7.36 -9.28
N TYR A 473 -16.07 -6.58 -8.23
CA TYR A 473 -16.86 -5.36 -8.36
C TYR A 473 -16.21 -4.33 -9.28
N GLY A 474 -14.87 -4.18 -9.20
CA GLY A 474 -14.10 -3.37 -10.15
C GLY A 474 -14.27 -3.84 -11.60
N ARG A 475 -14.24 -5.16 -11.83
CA ARG A 475 -14.51 -5.75 -13.16
C ARG A 475 -15.87 -5.34 -13.70
N GLU A 476 -16.92 -5.47 -12.90
CA GLU A 476 -18.29 -5.12 -13.33
C GLU A 476 -18.41 -3.62 -13.67
N ILE A 477 -17.72 -2.74 -12.93
CA ILE A 477 -17.69 -1.31 -13.25
C ILE A 477 -17.09 -1.04 -14.64
N VAL A 478 -15.98 -1.71 -14.98
CA VAL A 478 -15.35 -1.58 -16.30
C VAL A 478 -16.28 -2.10 -17.40
N LYS A 479 -16.95 -3.23 -17.17
CA LYS A 479 -17.91 -3.79 -18.14
C LYS A 479 -19.10 -2.89 -18.42
N TRP A 480 -19.69 -2.30 -17.38
CA TRP A 480 -20.83 -1.39 -17.55
C TRP A 480 -20.50 -0.15 -18.36
N GLU A 481 -19.23 0.22 -18.48
CA GLU A 481 -18.79 1.32 -19.33
C GLU A 481 -18.72 0.93 -20.81
N GLU A 482 -18.20 -0.26 -21.11
CA GLU A 482 -18.16 -0.80 -22.48
C GLU A 482 -19.56 -1.07 -23.04
N GLU A 483 -20.49 -1.46 -22.16
CA GLU A 483 -21.89 -1.77 -22.53
C GLU A 483 -22.79 -0.54 -22.60
N LYS A 484 -22.37 0.66 -22.17
CA LYS A 484 -23.19 1.86 -22.31
C LYS A 484 -23.35 2.17 -23.81
N PRO A 485 -24.56 2.03 -24.38
CA PRO A 485 -24.77 2.40 -25.77
C PRO A 485 -24.47 3.89 -25.94
N VAL A 486 -23.65 4.21 -26.94
CA VAL A 486 -23.41 5.58 -27.42
C VAL A 486 -24.72 6.10 -28.02
N PHE A 487 -25.67 6.50 -27.17
CA PHE A 487 -26.83 7.27 -27.60
C PHE A 487 -26.36 8.70 -27.87
N GLY A 488 -25.83 8.91 -29.08
CA GLY A 488 -25.33 10.21 -29.51
C GLY A 488 -24.81 10.21 -30.95
N SER A 489 -25.68 9.92 -31.92
CA SER A 489 -25.65 10.44 -33.31
C SER A 489 -26.57 9.64 -34.26
N SER A 490 -27.87 9.67 -33.98
CA SER A 490 -28.89 9.56 -35.03
C SER A 490 -30.20 10.15 -34.51
N GLU A 491 -30.24 11.47 -34.40
CA GLU A 491 -31.50 12.17 -34.71
C GLU A 491 -31.64 12.13 -36.23
N THR A 492 -32.13 11.00 -36.75
CA THR A 492 -32.80 10.99 -38.04
C THR A 492 -34.08 11.78 -37.85
N VAL A 493 -34.02 13.05 -38.26
CA VAL A 493 -35.17 13.89 -38.57
C VAL A 493 -36.05 13.12 -39.55
N TYR A 494 -37.03 12.39 -39.03
CA TYR A 494 -38.20 12.02 -39.82
C TYR A 494 -39.10 13.24 -39.85
N SER A 495 -38.89 14.05 -40.89
CA SER A 495 -39.92 14.92 -41.44
C SER A 495 -41.13 14.06 -41.76
N GLY A 496 -42.12 14.08 -40.87
CA GLY A 496 -43.44 13.51 -41.12
C GLY A 496 -44.29 14.57 -41.79
N ASP A 497 -44.48 14.41 -43.10
CA ASP A 497 -45.39 15.20 -43.93
C ASP A 497 -46.78 15.33 -43.30
N GLU A 498 -47.33 16.55 -43.35
CA GLU A 498 -48.75 16.80 -43.17
C GLU A 498 -49.58 15.96 -44.16
N PRO A 499 -50.78 15.55 -43.73
CA PRO A 499 -51.92 15.68 -44.61
C PRO A 499 -53.00 16.55 -43.97
N SER A 500 -53.32 17.62 -44.68
CA SER A 500 -54.50 18.45 -44.50
C SER A 500 -55.81 17.67 -44.71
N SER A 501 -56.75 17.92 -43.80
CA SER A 501 -58.13 18.33 -44.09
C SER A 501 -59.32 17.35 -43.94
N TYR A 502 -60.34 17.94 -43.30
CA TYR A 502 -61.80 17.77 -43.41
C TYR A 502 -62.57 16.82 -42.45
N SER A 503 -63.25 17.49 -41.51
CA SER A 503 -64.69 17.43 -41.15
C SER A 503 -65.31 16.10 -40.68
N HIS A 504 -65.73 16.06 -39.40
CA HIS A 504 -67.12 16.35 -39.01
C HIS A 504 -67.24 16.62 -37.50
#